data_AF-A0A3C0TD27-F1
#
_entry.id   AF-A0A3C0TD27-F1
#
_cell.length_a   1.000
_cell.length_b   1.000
_cell.length_c   1.000
_cell.angle_alpha   90.00
_cell.angle_beta   90.00
_cell.angle_gamma   90.00
#
_symmetry.space_group_name_H-M   'P 1'
#
loop_
_entity.id
_entity.type
_entity.pdbx_description
1 polymer ?
#
loop_
_entity_poly.entity_id
_entity_poly.type
_entity_poly.pdbx_seq_one_letter_code
_entity_poly.pdbx_strand_id
1 'polypeptide(L)'
;MKIYLQLGIAMLCFLTACSDPSPTLEQVALNDRGVAEMGRYEYSKAHDTFSEVAQNAPGWLEGRVNLAIATLNRQTEGDENRALDIASDVLAEEPDHIRALYISGIVHLYLGKPEKAAPFFSRVIEMDPDDAYPAYFLGQSYLQLGDNETASRWFLKAVELEPYLRSAYWAGSQALRRIGRIDESESLLADYQRFAPNPAARLAGFSYTRMGPKADALSVSVENLEHIVFEPQGALFAESQSIDIEGSVSSVTVVDINGDEEYEYLLSGEGGHIIHQGSKSLPLSLENTGVVLWGDVNDDGAVDLVLCGEAGSYIYYQQDGEFGQATTLSEQACAAGALFDADHDGDLDVTVTGPAGNQLLSNNRDGTFRDIAPQMGLAGEPGHQLLVADLDADRDLDIVVLGAQKNNVWRNDRTWQYQVYPELEDFGGTALRAATSA
;
A
#
# COMPACT_ATOMS: atom_id res chain seq x y z
N MET A 1 61.16 -43.84 18.87
CA MET A 1 60.21 -43.53 17.78
C MET A 1 58.82 -43.70 18.36
N LYS A 2 58.08 -42.59 18.50
CA LYS A 2 56.83 -42.45 19.26
C LYS A 2 55.65 -43.04 18.47
N ILE A 3 54.78 -43.80 19.13
CA ILE A 3 53.37 -43.97 18.72
C ILE A 3 52.53 -43.72 19.96
N TYR A 4 51.80 -42.61 19.94
CA TYR A 4 50.89 -42.18 20.99
C TYR A 4 49.52 -42.84 20.79
N LEU A 5 49.00 -43.42 21.87
CA LEU A 5 47.62 -43.85 22.04
C LEU A 5 46.79 -42.59 22.37
N GLN A 6 45.96 -42.11 21.43
CA GLN A 6 45.00 -41.04 21.72
C GLN A 6 43.63 -41.66 22.04
N LEU A 7 43.25 -41.57 23.32
CA LEU A 7 41.84 -41.63 23.73
C LEU A 7 41.17 -40.32 23.28
N GLY A 8 40.18 -40.43 22.38
CA GLY A 8 39.26 -39.35 22.08
C GLY A 8 38.18 -39.27 23.15
N ILE A 9 38.14 -38.17 23.90
CA ILE A 9 37.01 -37.80 24.76
C ILE A 9 35.98 -37.14 23.85
N ALA A 10 34.83 -37.79 23.67
CA ALA A 10 33.67 -37.19 23.02
C ALA A 10 33.01 -36.21 24.01
N MET A 11 33.15 -34.92 23.75
CA MET A 11 32.43 -33.86 24.43
C MET A 11 31.09 -33.69 23.71
N LEU A 12 30.01 -34.25 24.27
CA LEU A 12 28.65 -34.00 23.82
C LEU A 12 28.26 -32.57 24.23
N CYS A 13 28.35 -31.62 23.30
CA CYS A 13 27.68 -30.33 23.42
C CYS A 13 26.21 -30.52 23.02
N PHE A 14 25.30 -30.55 23.99
CA PHE A 14 23.88 -30.34 23.73
C PHE A 14 23.69 -28.86 23.36
N LEU A 15 23.52 -28.59 22.07
CA LEU A 15 22.88 -27.37 21.60
C LEU A 15 21.39 -27.52 21.89
N THR A 16 20.93 -26.99 23.03
CA THR A 16 19.51 -26.74 23.23
C THR A 16 19.13 -25.57 22.33
N ALA A 17 18.61 -25.86 21.15
CA ALA A 17 17.81 -24.91 20.41
C ALA A 17 16.59 -24.61 21.29
N CYS A 18 16.52 -23.40 21.87
CA CYS A 18 15.27 -22.89 22.43
C CYS A 18 14.34 -22.64 21.24
N SER A 19 13.54 -23.63 20.88
CA SER A 19 12.28 -23.36 20.18
C SER A 19 11.33 -22.79 21.22
N ASP A 20 10.79 -21.59 21.00
CA ASP A 20 9.67 -21.11 21.79
C ASP A 20 8.58 -22.19 21.81
N PRO A 21 8.07 -22.59 22.98
CA PRO A 21 6.97 -23.53 23.04
C PRO A 21 5.77 -22.87 22.36
N SER A 22 5.43 -23.34 21.16
CA SER A 22 4.30 -22.82 20.40
C SER A 22 3.04 -22.82 21.26
N PRO A 23 2.26 -21.72 21.26
CA PRO A 23 1.06 -21.62 22.08
C PRO A 23 0.03 -22.68 21.67
N THR A 24 -0.78 -23.13 22.63
CA THR A 24 -1.91 -24.02 22.35
C THR A 24 -3.02 -23.27 21.60
N LEU A 25 -3.91 -23.99 20.91
CA LEU A 25 -5.08 -23.38 20.26
C LEU A 25 -5.96 -22.58 21.23
N GLU A 26 -6.04 -23.00 22.49
CA GLU A 26 -6.78 -22.29 23.54
C GLU A 26 -6.09 -20.95 23.89
N GLN A 27 -4.75 -20.95 24.00
CA GLN A 27 -3.97 -19.73 24.23
C GLN A 27 -4.06 -18.76 23.06
N VAL A 28 -4.03 -19.28 21.82
CA VAL A 28 -4.22 -18.48 20.60
C VAL A 28 -5.63 -17.87 20.57
N ALA A 29 -6.68 -18.65 20.81
CA ALA A 29 -8.05 -18.14 20.84
C ALA A 29 -8.25 -17.06 21.93
N LEU A 30 -7.59 -17.21 23.07
CA LEU A 30 -7.59 -16.20 24.14
C LEU A 30 -6.85 -14.92 23.72
N ASN A 31 -5.71 -15.04 23.05
CA ASN A 31 -4.99 -13.90 22.47
C ASN A 31 -5.86 -13.17 21.43
N ASP A 32 -6.46 -13.89 20.50
CA ASP A 32 -7.30 -13.32 19.43
C ASP A 32 -8.53 -12.60 19.99
N ARG A 33 -9.08 -13.12 21.09
CA ARG A 33 -10.10 -12.40 21.85
C ARG A 33 -9.58 -11.06 22.40
N GLY A 34 -8.38 -11.04 22.98
CA GLY A 34 -7.74 -9.80 23.45
C GLY A 34 -7.53 -8.81 22.30
N VAL A 35 -7.12 -9.28 21.13
CA VAL A 35 -6.96 -8.47 19.92
C VAL A 35 -8.30 -7.87 19.47
N ALA A 36 -9.37 -8.67 19.47
CA ALA A 36 -10.72 -8.20 19.17
C ALA A 36 -11.26 -7.20 20.22
N GLU A 37 -10.82 -7.29 21.47
CA GLU A 37 -11.11 -6.32 22.52
C GLU A 37 -10.36 -5.00 22.30
N MET A 38 -9.08 -5.05 21.88
CA MET A 38 -8.31 -3.88 21.49
C MET A 38 -8.94 -3.15 20.29
N GLY A 39 -9.36 -3.89 19.26
CA GLY A 39 -10.04 -3.32 18.07
C GLY A 39 -11.40 -2.67 18.40
N ARG A 40 -12.04 -3.06 19.51
CA ARG A 40 -13.26 -2.43 20.05
C ARG A 40 -12.98 -1.37 21.10
N TYR A 41 -11.72 -0.98 21.29
CA TYR A 41 -11.27 0.02 22.27
C TYR A 41 -11.58 -0.36 23.73
N GLU A 42 -11.79 -1.65 24.01
CA GLU A 42 -12.08 -2.18 25.35
C GLU A 42 -10.77 -2.44 26.13
N TYR A 43 -9.89 -1.43 26.24
CA TYR A 43 -8.50 -1.62 26.69
C TYR A 43 -8.34 -2.25 28.08
N SER A 44 -9.19 -1.90 29.05
CA SER A 44 -9.15 -2.53 30.37
C SER A 44 -9.46 -4.03 30.31
N LYS A 45 -10.40 -4.42 29.44
CA LYS A 45 -10.79 -5.81 29.25
C LYS A 45 -9.71 -6.58 28.49
N ALA A 46 -9.15 -5.96 27.44
CA ALA A 46 -8.03 -6.51 26.70
C ALA A 46 -6.80 -6.72 27.61
N HIS A 47 -6.49 -5.76 28.48
CA HIS A 47 -5.45 -5.90 29.50
C HIS A 47 -5.68 -7.14 30.37
N ASP A 48 -6.91 -7.34 30.87
CA ASP A 48 -7.23 -8.49 31.72
C ASP A 48 -7.11 -9.81 30.94
N THR A 49 -7.60 -9.83 29.69
CA THR A 49 -7.50 -11.00 28.79
C THR A 49 -6.03 -11.33 28.47
N PHE A 50 -5.20 -10.35 28.10
CA PHE A 50 -3.78 -10.59 27.85
C PHE A 50 -2.98 -10.89 29.11
N SER A 51 -3.43 -10.43 30.28
CA SER A 51 -2.86 -10.84 31.56
C SER A 51 -3.05 -12.33 31.79
N GLU A 52 -4.21 -12.87 31.41
CA GLU A 52 -4.49 -14.30 31.43
C GLU A 52 -3.64 -15.06 30.40
N VAL A 53 -3.45 -14.52 29.19
CA VAL A 53 -2.53 -15.08 28.19
C VAL A 53 -1.11 -15.20 28.76
N ALA A 54 -0.57 -14.12 29.32
CA ALA A 54 0.78 -14.09 29.89
C ALA A 54 0.94 -15.04 31.10
N GLN A 55 -0.13 -15.25 31.89
CA GLN A 55 -0.11 -16.21 33.01
C GLN A 55 -0.14 -17.67 32.52
N ASN A 56 -0.93 -17.96 31.49
CA ASN A 56 -1.11 -19.31 30.95
C ASN A 56 0.03 -19.73 30.02
N ALA A 57 0.72 -18.76 29.40
CA ALA A 57 1.82 -18.98 28.46
C ALA A 57 2.98 -18.00 28.77
N PRO A 58 3.69 -18.13 29.91
CA PRO A 58 4.69 -17.15 30.33
C PRO A 58 5.90 -17.04 29.39
N GLY A 59 6.22 -18.10 28.63
CA GLY A 59 7.27 -18.10 27.62
C GLY A 59 6.84 -17.55 26.25
N TRP A 60 5.56 -17.19 26.07
CA TRP A 60 5.08 -16.66 24.80
C TRP A 60 5.26 -15.13 24.75
N LEU A 61 6.41 -14.70 24.22
CA LEU A 61 6.84 -13.30 24.24
C LEU A 61 5.83 -12.37 23.58
N GLU A 62 5.29 -12.75 22.42
CA GLU A 62 4.29 -11.96 21.67
C GLU A 62 2.99 -11.73 22.45
N GLY A 63 2.54 -12.72 23.23
CA GLY A 63 1.40 -12.58 24.13
C GLY A 63 1.64 -11.53 25.23
N ARG A 64 2.87 -11.44 25.73
CA ARG A 64 3.28 -10.42 26.72
C ARG A 64 3.45 -9.04 26.08
N VAL A 65 3.92 -8.95 24.84
CA VAL A 65 3.94 -7.69 24.10
C VAL A 65 2.53 -7.14 23.90
N ASN A 66 1.57 -7.99 23.54
CA ASN A 66 0.16 -7.60 23.48
C ASN A 66 -0.36 -7.11 24.84
N LEU A 67 0.04 -7.74 25.95
CA LEU A 67 -0.24 -7.23 27.30
C LEU A 67 0.37 -5.85 27.54
N ALA A 68 1.64 -5.62 27.19
CA ALA A 68 2.29 -4.32 27.35
C ALA A 68 1.53 -3.21 26.57
N ILE A 69 1.12 -3.50 25.34
CA ILE A 69 0.35 -2.58 24.50
C ILE A 69 -1.03 -2.28 25.11
N ALA A 70 -1.76 -3.31 25.54
CA ALA A 70 -3.06 -3.11 26.19
C ALA A 70 -2.93 -2.32 27.50
N THR A 71 -1.89 -2.62 28.28
CA THR A 71 -1.55 -1.88 29.51
C THR A 71 -1.33 -0.41 29.22
N LEU A 72 -0.48 -0.09 28.24
CA LEU A 72 -0.20 1.31 27.83
C LEU A 72 -1.48 2.05 27.40
N ASN A 73 -2.34 1.40 26.62
CA ASN A 73 -3.58 2.03 26.11
C ASN A 73 -4.71 2.11 27.13
N ARG A 74 -4.64 1.35 28.23
CA ARG A 74 -5.60 1.43 29.33
C ARG A 74 -5.53 2.77 30.07
N GLN A 75 -4.37 3.42 30.07
CA GLN A 75 -4.15 4.78 30.60
C GLN A 75 -4.64 5.00 32.05
N THR A 76 -4.50 4.00 32.92
CA THR A 76 -4.65 4.18 34.37
C THR A 76 -3.33 4.59 35.00
N GLU A 77 -3.38 5.16 36.20
CA GLU A 77 -2.19 5.67 36.89
C GLU A 77 -1.10 4.57 37.01
N GLY A 78 0.06 4.86 36.43
CA GLY A 78 1.25 4.00 36.44
C GLY A 78 1.32 2.97 35.32
N ASP A 79 0.34 2.93 34.40
CA ASP A 79 0.33 1.97 33.30
C ASP A 79 1.52 2.12 32.35
N GLU A 80 2.06 3.33 32.20
CA GLU A 80 3.27 3.55 31.41
C GLU A 80 4.46 2.78 32.00
N ASN A 81 4.62 2.83 33.33
CA ASN A 81 5.71 2.10 33.98
C ASN A 81 5.45 0.58 33.95
N ARG A 82 4.19 0.13 34.14
CA ARG A 82 3.85 -1.30 34.04
C ARG A 82 4.11 -1.85 32.64
N ALA A 83 3.71 -1.11 31.60
CA ALA A 83 3.98 -1.49 30.21
C ALA A 83 5.49 -1.56 29.92
N LEU A 84 6.27 -0.61 30.45
CA LEU A 84 7.73 -0.62 30.34
C LEU A 84 8.36 -1.82 31.07
N ASP A 85 7.86 -2.17 32.26
CA ASP A 85 8.34 -3.33 33.01
C ASP A 85 8.09 -4.62 32.22
N ILE A 86 6.88 -4.80 31.66
CA ILE A 86 6.55 -5.96 30.82
C ILE A 86 7.43 -6.02 29.56
N ALA A 87 7.63 -4.88 28.87
CA ALA A 87 8.51 -4.82 27.70
C ALA A 87 9.97 -5.12 28.06
N SER A 88 10.43 -4.65 29.23
CA SER A 88 11.79 -4.91 29.73
C SER A 88 11.99 -6.40 30.06
N ASP A 89 10.98 -7.07 30.59
CA ASP A 89 11.01 -8.52 30.84
C ASP A 89 11.11 -9.30 29.52
N VAL A 90 10.41 -8.87 28.46
CA VAL A 90 10.59 -9.41 27.10
C VAL A 90 12.01 -9.20 26.59
N LEU A 91 12.56 -8.00 26.71
CA LEU A 91 13.92 -7.71 26.26
C LEU A 91 15.02 -8.39 27.10
N ALA A 92 14.72 -8.80 28.32
CA ALA A 92 15.63 -9.60 29.14
C ALA A 92 15.79 -11.03 28.62
N GLU A 93 14.75 -11.57 27.99
CA GLU A 93 14.75 -12.90 27.36
C GLU A 93 15.20 -12.84 25.90
N GLU A 94 14.69 -11.86 25.15
CA GLU A 94 15.05 -11.62 23.76
C GLU A 94 15.42 -10.13 23.54
N PRO A 95 16.71 -9.78 23.66
CA PRO A 95 17.18 -8.39 23.58
C PRO A 95 16.86 -7.65 22.27
N ASP A 96 16.68 -8.40 21.18
CA ASP A 96 16.37 -7.86 19.86
C ASP A 96 14.89 -8.06 19.48
N HIS A 97 13.99 -8.33 20.45
CA HIS A 97 12.56 -8.44 20.15
C HIS A 97 12.01 -7.09 19.67
N ILE A 98 11.76 -6.98 18.35
CA ILE A 98 11.56 -5.70 17.67
C ILE A 98 10.36 -4.89 18.22
N ARG A 99 9.23 -5.56 18.50
CA ARG A 99 8.05 -4.90 19.07
C ARG A 99 8.29 -4.43 20.52
N ALA A 100 8.99 -5.20 21.34
CA ALA A 100 9.31 -4.80 22.71
C ALA A 100 10.30 -3.62 22.76
N LEU A 101 11.29 -3.59 21.86
CA LEU A 101 12.15 -2.42 21.65
C LEU A 101 11.31 -1.20 21.28
N TYR A 102 10.41 -1.35 20.29
CA TYR A 102 9.55 -0.28 19.82
C TYR A 102 8.66 0.30 20.93
N ILE A 103 7.97 -0.57 21.69
CA ILE A 103 7.14 -0.16 22.83
C ILE A 103 7.96 0.54 23.92
N SER A 104 9.17 0.06 24.21
CA SER A 104 10.07 0.71 25.17
C SER A 104 10.42 2.14 24.72
N GLY A 105 10.69 2.33 23.43
CA GLY A 105 10.91 3.65 22.82
C GLY A 105 9.69 4.56 22.97
N ILE A 106 8.50 4.06 22.61
CA ILE A 106 7.23 4.79 22.72
C ILE A 106 6.99 5.25 24.17
N VAL A 107 7.12 4.36 25.14
CA VAL A 107 6.87 4.66 26.55
C VAL A 107 7.87 5.67 27.09
N HIS A 108 9.16 5.52 26.77
CA HIS A 108 10.17 6.50 27.20
C HIS A 108 9.90 7.90 26.62
N LEU A 109 9.52 7.97 25.34
CA LEU A 109 9.22 9.25 24.71
C LEU A 109 7.94 9.89 25.29
N TYR A 110 6.90 9.09 25.55
CA TYR A 110 5.69 9.54 26.21
C TYR A 110 5.95 10.08 27.62
N LEU A 111 6.86 9.44 28.36
CA LEU A 111 7.32 9.89 29.68
C LEU A 111 8.29 11.08 29.64
N GLY A 112 8.52 11.68 28.47
CA GLY A 112 9.40 12.85 28.29
C GLY A 112 10.88 12.54 28.52
N LYS A 113 11.32 11.31 28.24
CA LYS A 113 12.71 10.84 28.34
C LYS A 113 13.27 10.52 26.95
N PRO A 114 13.36 11.50 26.04
CA PRO A 114 13.77 11.26 24.65
C PRO A 114 15.19 10.69 24.53
N GLU A 115 16.08 10.97 25.48
CA GLU A 115 17.44 10.42 25.55
C GLU A 115 17.45 8.90 25.76
N LYS A 116 16.41 8.36 26.41
CA LYS A 116 16.23 6.91 26.58
C LYS A 116 15.48 6.29 25.42
N ALA A 117 14.59 7.04 24.77
CA ALA A 117 13.76 6.56 23.67
C ALA A 117 14.57 6.37 22.37
N ALA A 118 15.44 7.33 22.03
CA ALA A 118 16.15 7.35 20.76
C ALA A 118 16.96 6.08 20.43
N PRO A 119 17.69 5.46 21.39
CA PRO A 119 18.40 4.20 21.14
C PRO A 119 17.48 3.03 20.77
N PHE A 120 16.28 2.94 21.37
CA PHE A 120 15.32 1.91 21.03
C PHE A 120 14.81 2.06 19.59
N PHE A 121 14.40 3.26 19.20
CA PHE A 121 13.96 3.51 17.82
C PHE A 121 15.08 3.30 16.81
N SER A 122 16.31 3.72 17.14
CA SER A 122 17.48 3.48 16.28
C SER A 122 17.70 1.98 16.04
N ARG A 123 17.58 1.16 17.10
CA ARG A 123 17.70 -0.30 16.98
C ARG A 123 16.58 -0.90 16.13
N VAL A 124 15.34 -0.41 16.28
CA VAL A 124 14.21 -0.86 15.44
C VAL A 124 14.45 -0.53 13.97
N ILE A 125 14.95 0.66 13.64
CA ILE A 125 15.27 1.08 12.26
C ILE A 125 16.39 0.20 11.65
N GLU A 126 17.37 -0.23 12.45
CA GLU A 126 18.40 -1.17 11.97
C GLU A 126 17.84 -2.54 11.61
N MET A 127 16.77 -2.98 12.28
CA MET A 127 16.15 -4.28 12.07
C MET A 127 15.07 -4.27 10.99
N ASP A 128 14.35 -3.15 10.87
CA ASP A 128 13.32 -2.91 9.87
C ASP A 128 13.45 -1.48 9.33
N PRO A 129 14.28 -1.28 8.29
CA PRO A 129 14.55 0.05 7.74
C PRO A 129 13.39 0.64 6.93
N ASP A 130 12.37 -0.17 6.62
CA ASP A 130 11.25 0.22 5.76
C ASP A 130 10.04 0.74 6.55
N ASP A 131 10.03 0.60 7.89
CA ASP A 131 8.99 1.17 8.76
C ASP A 131 9.23 2.66 9.05
N ALA A 132 8.30 3.50 8.59
CA ALA A 132 8.34 4.95 8.78
C ALA A 132 8.13 5.41 10.23
N TYR A 133 7.41 4.64 11.06
CA TYR A 133 7.03 5.07 12.40
C TYR A 133 8.22 5.19 13.37
N PRO A 134 9.16 4.22 13.45
CA PRO A 134 10.41 4.38 14.18
C PRO A 134 11.19 5.63 13.77
N ALA A 135 11.27 5.94 12.47
CA ALA A 135 11.90 7.18 11.99
C ALA A 135 11.17 8.42 12.48
N TYR A 136 9.83 8.44 12.41
CA TYR A 136 9.01 9.53 12.94
C TYR A 136 9.24 9.75 14.45
N PHE A 137 9.20 8.69 15.26
CA PHE A 137 9.37 8.81 16.71
C PHE A 137 10.82 9.08 17.14
N LEU A 138 11.81 8.64 16.35
CA LEU A 138 13.19 9.07 16.52
C LEU A 138 13.35 10.57 16.23
N GLY A 139 12.70 11.07 15.16
CA GLY A 139 12.59 12.50 14.87
C GLY A 139 11.96 13.28 16.02
N GLN A 140 10.86 12.78 16.60
CA GLN A 140 10.24 13.37 17.80
C GLN A 140 11.19 13.38 19.00
N SER A 141 11.97 12.31 19.20
CA SER A 141 12.95 12.24 20.28
C SER A 141 14.01 13.35 20.14
N TYR A 142 14.59 13.52 18.94
CA TYR A 142 15.55 14.60 18.67
C TYR A 142 14.93 15.99 18.74
N LEU A 143 13.66 16.14 18.33
CA LEU A 143 12.93 17.41 18.43
C LEU A 143 12.75 17.83 19.90
N GLN A 144 12.47 16.89 20.80
CA GLN A 144 12.40 17.15 22.25
C GLN A 144 13.78 17.44 22.87
N LEU A 145 14.85 16.83 22.35
CA LEU A 145 16.23 17.13 22.73
C LEU A 145 16.73 18.50 22.22
N GLY A 146 15.99 19.12 21.30
CA GLY A 146 16.35 20.40 20.68
C GLY A 146 17.31 20.30 19.50
N ASP A 147 17.70 19.08 19.10
CA ASP A 147 18.47 18.83 17.88
C ASP A 147 17.52 18.81 16.67
N ASN A 148 17.09 20.01 16.27
CA ASN A 148 16.14 20.19 15.18
C ASN A 148 16.72 19.79 13.81
N GLU A 149 18.06 19.83 13.65
CA GLU A 149 18.74 19.40 12.42
C GLU A 149 18.57 17.89 12.23
N THR A 150 18.92 17.10 13.25
CA THR A 150 18.73 15.64 13.20
C THR A 150 17.26 15.26 13.17
N ALA A 151 16.40 15.96 13.91
CA ALA A 151 14.96 15.74 13.86
C ALA A 151 14.40 15.91 12.45
N SER A 152 14.76 16.98 11.74
CA SER A 152 14.27 17.24 10.38
C SER A 152 14.65 16.12 9.41
N ARG A 153 15.88 15.59 9.49
CA ARG A 153 16.33 14.48 8.64
C ARG A 153 15.50 13.21 8.86
N TRP A 154 15.18 12.89 10.12
CA TRP A 154 14.35 11.72 10.43
C TRP A 154 12.89 11.91 10.04
N PHE A 155 12.34 13.12 10.14
CA PHE A 155 10.99 13.39 9.63
C PHE A 155 10.93 13.30 8.11
N LEU A 156 11.92 13.81 7.39
CA LEU A 156 12.02 13.65 5.94
C LEU A 156 12.17 12.17 5.55
N LYS A 157 12.93 11.38 6.31
CA LYS A 157 13.00 9.93 6.09
C LYS A 157 11.66 9.23 6.34
N ALA A 158 10.92 9.64 7.37
CA ALA A 158 9.58 9.10 7.63
C ALA A 158 8.59 9.46 6.50
N VAL A 159 8.69 10.67 5.93
CA VAL A 159 7.93 11.08 4.74
C VAL A 159 8.29 10.21 3.53
N GLU A 160 9.58 9.97 3.28
CA GLU A 160 10.05 9.11 2.18
C GLU A 160 9.52 7.67 2.30
N LEU A 161 9.53 7.11 3.52
CA LEU A 161 9.09 5.73 3.79
C LEU A 161 7.56 5.58 3.75
N GLU A 162 6.82 6.57 4.27
CA GLU A 162 5.36 6.56 4.29
C GLU A 162 4.81 7.98 4.02
N PRO A 163 4.58 8.32 2.74
CA PRO A 163 4.06 9.63 2.35
C PRO A 163 2.68 9.95 2.89
N TYR A 164 1.89 8.96 3.31
CA TYR A 164 0.60 9.21 3.96
C TYR A 164 0.75 9.43 5.47
N LEU A 165 1.97 9.35 6.05
CA LEU A 165 2.22 9.70 7.44
C LEU A 165 2.23 11.22 7.63
N ARG A 166 1.04 11.81 7.50
CA ARG A 166 0.78 13.25 7.50
C ARG A 166 1.41 13.98 8.69
N SER A 167 1.50 13.35 9.86
CA SER A 167 2.17 13.92 11.03
C SER A 167 3.67 14.21 10.82
N ALA A 168 4.36 13.45 9.94
CA ALA A 168 5.77 13.65 9.65
C ALA A 168 6.02 14.97 8.91
N TYR A 169 5.14 15.37 7.97
CA TYR A 169 5.22 16.66 7.29
C TYR A 169 5.10 17.83 8.26
N TRP A 170 4.10 17.80 9.14
CA TRP A 170 3.93 18.85 10.14
C TRP A 170 5.13 18.93 11.08
N ALA A 171 5.59 17.79 11.61
CA ALA A 171 6.72 17.77 12.53
C ALA A 171 8.05 18.17 11.85
N GLY A 172 8.26 17.73 10.61
CA GLY A 172 9.38 18.11 9.74
C GLY A 172 9.39 19.61 9.45
N SER A 173 8.25 20.18 9.06
CA SER A 173 8.07 21.63 8.86
C SER A 173 8.49 22.40 10.11
N GLN A 174 8.00 21.99 11.29
CA GLN A 174 8.32 22.64 12.55
C GLN A 174 9.81 22.54 12.90
N ALA A 175 10.47 21.41 12.59
CA ALA A 175 11.91 21.24 12.78
C ALA A 175 12.72 22.13 11.81
N LEU A 176 12.38 22.12 10.51
CA LEU A 176 13.03 22.92 9.46
C LEU A 176 12.91 24.42 9.73
N ARG A 177 11.73 24.87 10.18
CA ARG A 177 11.50 26.26 10.54
C ARG A 177 12.39 26.73 11.69
N ARG A 178 12.65 25.87 12.68
CA ARG A 178 13.53 26.18 13.82
C ARG A 178 15.01 26.30 13.45
N ILE A 179 15.44 25.68 12.35
CA ILE A 179 16.80 25.80 11.80
C ILE A 179 16.90 26.82 10.66
N GLY A 180 15.82 27.55 10.36
CA GLY A 180 15.81 28.62 9.36
C GLY A 180 15.65 28.17 7.91
N ARG A 181 15.34 26.88 7.65
CA ARG A 181 15.05 26.34 6.31
C ARG A 181 13.58 26.59 5.96
N ILE A 182 13.24 27.86 5.75
CA ILE A 182 11.84 28.32 5.63
C ILE A 182 11.17 27.77 4.38
N ASP A 183 11.83 27.83 3.22
CA ASP A 183 11.20 27.42 1.95
C ASP A 183 10.80 25.93 1.97
N GLU A 184 11.66 25.07 2.51
CA GLU A 184 11.36 23.63 2.66
C GLU A 184 10.30 23.36 3.72
N SER A 185 10.27 24.17 4.79
CA SER A 185 9.19 24.11 5.78
C SER A 185 7.83 24.46 5.19
N GLU A 186 7.76 25.46 4.31
CA GLU A 186 6.52 25.85 3.63
C GLU A 186 6.09 24.76 2.63
N SER A 187 7.04 24.13 1.94
CA SER A 187 6.75 22.96 1.08
C SER A 187 6.09 21.83 1.87
N LEU A 188 6.70 21.39 2.98
CA LEU A 188 6.11 20.33 3.82
C LEU A 188 4.75 20.74 4.40
N LEU A 189 4.53 22.04 4.69
CA LEU A 189 3.25 22.50 5.18
C LEU A 189 2.16 22.49 4.09
N ALA A 190 2.53 22.78 2.83
CA ALA A 190 1.63 22.63 1.70
C ALA A 190 1.21 21.16 1.52
N ASP A 191 2.16 20.23 1.61
CA ASP A 191 1.89 18.78 1.54
C ASP A 191 0.99 18.33 2.69
N TYR A 192 1.27 18.77 3.91
CA TYR A 192 0.42 18.51 5.06
C TYR A 192 -1.03 18.97 4.85
N GLN A 193 -1.26 20.10 4.18
CA GLN A 193 -2.61 20.58 3.87
C GLN A 193 -3.24 19.76 2.75
N ARG A 194 -2.45 19.41 1.73
CA ARG A 194 -2.87 18.63 0.57
C ARG A 194 -3.34 17.22 0.94
N PHE A 195 -2.67 16.55 1.88
CA PHE A 195 -3.10 15.23 2.39
C PHE A 195 -4.28 15.28 3.37
N ALA A 196 -4.78 16.46 3.76
CA ALA A 196 -5.85 16.55 4.74
C ALA A 196 -7.17 15.85 4.35
N PRO A 197 -7.64 15.89 3.09
CA PRO A 197 -8.85 15.19 2.66
C PRO A 197 -8.61 13.73 2.25
N ASN A 198 -7.36 13.31 2.05
CA ASN A 198 -7.06 11.96 1.57
C ASN A 198 -7.33 10.93 2.71
N PRO A 199 -8.14 9.88 2.47
CA PRO A 199 -8.54 8.90 3.49
C PRO A 199 -7.40 7.97 3.92
N ALA A 200 -6.36 7.78 3.10
CA ALA A 200 -5.16 7.04 3.47
C ALA A 200 -4.25 7.83 4.42
N ALA A 201 -4.40 9.16 4.50
CA ALA A 201 -3.58 10.01 5.35
C ALA A 201 -3.71 9.67 6.85
N ARG A 202 -2.61 9.28 7.48
CA ARG A 202 -2.53 8.87 8.88
C ARG A 202 -1.84 9.91 9.75
N LEU A 203 -2.25 9.95 11.01
CA LEU A 203 -1.60 10.75 12.03
C LEU A 203 -0.92 9.85 13.05
N ALA A 204 0.39 9.97 13.22
CA ALA A 204 1.06 9.35 14.35
C ALA A 204 0.69 10.05 15.68
N GLY A 205 0.78 9.30 16.78
CA GLY A 205 0.50 9.79 18.12
C GLY A 205 0.52 8.67 19.16
N PHE A 206 0.47 9.05 20.44
CA PHE A 206 0.46 8.12 21.58
C PHE A 206 -0.95 7.59 21.88
N SER A 207 -1.55 6.93 20.89
CA SER A 207 -2.81 6.22 21.04
C SER A 207 -2.79 4.97 20.15
N TYR A 208 -3.59 3.97 20.52
CA TYR A 208 -3.77 2.75 19.72
C TYR A 208 -4.00 3.08 18.23
N THR A 209 -3.44 2.25 17.33
CA THR A 209 -3.35 2.41 15.86
C THR A 209 -2.55 3.63 15.34
N ARG A 210 -2.36 4.67 16.15
CA ARG A 210 -1.55 5.86 15.81
C ARG A 210 -0.10 5.75 16.26
N MET A 211 0.21 4.77 17.10
CA MET A 211 1.58 4.44 17.46
C MET A 211 2.30 3.63 16.39
N GLY A 212 1.64 3.22 15.29
CA GLY A 212 2.25 2.45 14.21
C GLY A 212 2.15 0.93 14.41
N PRO A 213 2.43 0.15 13.35
CA PRO A 213 2.08 -1.27 13.26
C PRO A 213 2.75 -2.13 14.33
N LYS A 214 3.97 -1.80 14.75
CA LYS A 214 4.68 -2.53 15.83
C LYS A 214 4.05 -2.35 17.21
N ALA A 215 3.15 -1.39 17.37
CA ALA A 215 2.39 -1.15 18.59
C ALA A 215 0.90 -1.54 18.49
N ASP A 216 0.50 -2.24 17.43
CA ASP A 216 -0.82 -2.86 17.33
C ASP A 216 -0.82 -4.23 18.01
N ALA A 217 -1.95 -4.64 18.60
CA ALA A 217 -2.07 -5.99 19.13
C ALA A 217 -2.23 -6.99 17.97
N LEU A 218 -1.39 -8.02 17.94
CA LEU A 218 -1.37 -8.98 16.83
C LEU A 218 -2.16 -10.23 17.20
N SER A 219 -3.05 -10.66 16.30
CA SER A 219 -3.46 -12.06 16.27
C SER A 219 -2.23 -12.85 15.85
N VAL A 220 -1.90 -13.87 16.62
CA VAL A 220 -0.82 -14.79 16.25
C VAL A 220 -1.53 -16.00 15.71
N SER A 221 -1.82 -15.99 14.42
CA SER A 221 -2.13 -17.22 13.72
C SER A 221 -0.93 -18.15 13.88
N VAL A 222 -1.17 -19.44 14.06
CA VAL A 222 -0.10 -20.46 14.15
C VAL A 222 0.83 -20.26 12.95
N GLU A 223 2.02 -19.72 13.18
CA GLU A 223 3.09 -19.73 12.18
C GLU A 223 3.21 -21.18 11.71
N ASN A 224 3.02 -21.39 10.40
CA ASN A 224 2.74 -22.68 9.71
C ASN A 224 1.28 -22.93 9.31
N LEU A 225 0.60 -21.97 8.69
CA LEU A 225 0.18 -22.32 7.34
C LEU A 225 1.45 -22.21 6.51
N GLU A 226 2.14 -23.33 6.29
CA GLU A 226 3.17 -23.42 5.25
C GLU A 226 2.64 -22.63 4.06
N HIS A 227 3.43 -21.71 3.49
CA HIS A 227 3.07 -21.07 2.23
C HIS A 227 2.56 -22.19 1.33
N ILE A 228 1.25 -22.25 1.12
CA ILE A 228 0.67 -23.19 0.19
C ILE A 228 1.15 -22.63 -1.14
N VAL A 229 2.32 -23.08 -1.58
CA VAL A 229 2.76 -22.89 -2.95
C VAL A 229 1.72 -23.66 -3.73
N PHE A 230 0.72 -22.93 -4.20
CA PHE A 230 -0.28 -23.47 -5.08
C PHE A 230 0.43 -23.70 -6.41
N GLU A 231 1.07 -24.86 -6.54
CA GLU A 231 1.41 -25.41 -7.84
C GLU A 231 0.10 -25.99 -8.39
N PRO A 232 -0.59 -25.31 -9.33
CA PRO A 232 -1.80 -25.85 -9.91
C PRO A 232 -1.49 -27.24 -10.48
N GLN A 233 -2.21 -28.26 -10.00
CA GLN A 233 -2.07 -29.60 -10.55
C GLN A 233 -2.70 -29.62 -11.94
N GLY A 234 -1.88 -29.79 -12.98
CA GLY A 234 -2.36 -29.91 -14.36
C GLY A 234 -1.55 -29.08 -15.34
N ALA A 235 -2.08 -28.90 -16.54
CA ALA A 235 -1.50 -27.99 -17.52
C ALA A 235 -1.80 -26.54 -17.12
N LEU A 236 -0.80 -25.65 -17.26
CA LEU A 236 -0.95 -24.21 -17.05
C LEU A 236 -2.03 -23.58 -17.96
N PHE A 237 -2.26 -24.17 -19.12
CA PHE A 237 -3.26 -23.74 -20.09
C PHE A 237 -4.11 -24.94 -20.52
N ALA A 238 -5.40 -24.71 -20.69
CA ALA A 238 -6.30 -25.68 -21.33
C ALA A 238 -5.97 -25.85 -22.83
N GLU A 239 -6.61 -26.82 -23.49
CA GLU A 239 -6.54 -26.93 -24.95
C GLU A 239 -7.10 -25.67 -25.61
N SER A 240 -6.42 -25.18 -26.65
CA SER A 240 -6.85 -24.00 -27.39
C SER A 240 -8.22 -24.21 -28.02
N GLN A 241 -9.15 -23.28 -27.80
CA GLN A 241 -10.46 -23.25 -28.45
C GLN A 241 -10.48 -22.18 -29.54
N SER A 242 -11.11 -22.48 -30.67
CA SER A 242 -11.33 -21.48 -31.74
C SER A 242 -12.67 -20.80 -31.52
N ILE A 243 -12.69 -19.47 -31.65
CA ILE A 243 -13.90 -18.66 -31.60
C ILE A 243 -14.10 -18.06 -32.99
N ASP A 244 -15.19 -18.45 -33.66
CA ASP A 244 -15.53 -17.94 -34.98
C ASP A 244 -16.22 -16.57 -34.84
N ILE A 245 -15.57 -15.53 -35.37
CA ILE A 245 -16.05 -14.14 -35.31
C ILE A 245 -16.22 -13.65 -36.75
N GLU A 246 -17.38 -13.05 -37.07
CA GLU A 246 -17.58 -12.34 -38.33
C GLU A 246 -16.99 -10.92 -38.20
N GLY A 247 -16.25 -10.46 -39.22
CA GLY A 247 -15.62 -9.13 -39.20
C GLY A 247 -14.18 -9.14 -38.67
N SER A 248 -13.63 -7.93 -38.50
CA SER A 248 -12.27 -7.74 -37.99
C SER A 248 -12.29 -7.43 -36.49
N VAL A 249 -11.41 -8.09 -35.73
CA VAL A 249 -11.20 -7.83 -34.30
C VAL A 249 -9.97 -6.95 -34.16
N SER A 250 -10.11 -5.81 -33.48
CA SER A 250 -9.03 -4.87 -33.19
C SER A 250 -8.44 -5.06 -31.79
N SER A 251 -9.26 -5.50 -30.82
CA SER A 251 -8.84 -5.71 -29.43
C SER A 251 -9.64 -6.83 -28.77
N VAL A 252 -9.02 -7.48 -27.78
CA VAL A 252 -9.64 -8.48 -26.91
C VAL A 252 -9.36 -8.09 -25.47
N THR A 253 -10.39 -7.99 -24.65
CA THR A 253 -10.26 -7.83 -23.19
C THR A 253 -11.00 -8.96 -22.49
N VAL A 254 -10.57 -9.29 -21.27
CA VAL A 254 -11.13 -10.37 -20.47
C VAL A 254 -11.52 -9.80 -19.11
N VAL A 255 -12.70 -10.18 -18.60
CA VAL A 255 -13.25 -9.70 -17.33
C VAL A 255 -14.17 -10.76 -16.74
N ASP A 256 -14.25 -10.86 -15.43
CA ASP A 256 -15.30 -11.60 -14.71
C ASP A 256 -16.35 -10.57 -14.29
N ILE A 257 -17.45 -10.46 -15.05
CA ILE A 257 -18.43 -9.38 -14.90
C ILE A 257 -19.35 -9.64 -13.69
N ASN A 258 -19.57 -10.90 -13.33
CA ASN A 258 -20.55 -11.30 -12.32
C ASN A 258 -19.90 -11.88 -11.04
N GLY A 259 -18.57 -12.01 -11.02
CA GLY A 259 -17.80 -12.51 -9.89
C GLY A 259 -17.96 -14.02 -9.67
N ASP A 260 -18.27 -14.79 -10.73
CA ASP A 260 -18.49 -16.24 -10.64
C ASP A 260 -17.25 -17.09 -10.96
N GLU A 261 -16.10 -16.44 -11.16
CA GLU A 261 -14.82 -17.03 -11.57
C GLU A 261 -14.80 -17.60 -13.01
N GLU A 262 -15.87 -17.37 -13.79
CA GLU A 262 -15.90 -17.59 -15.24
C GLU A 262 -15.67 -16.26 -15.96
N TYR A 263 -14.68 -16.24 -16.87
CA TYR A 263 -14.30 -15.01 -17.54
C TYR A 263 -15.05 -14.80 -18.87
N GLU A 264 -15.57 -13.60 -19.08
CA GLU A 264 -16.09 -13.10 -20.35
C GLU A 264 -14.99 -12.55 -21.24
N TYR A 265 -15.16 -12.73 -22.55
CA TYR A 265 -14.31 -12.13 -23.58
C TYR A 265 -15.08 -11.02 -24.29
N LEU A 266 -14.51 -9.82 -24.27
CA LEU A 266 -15.01 -8.70 -25.04
C LEU A 266 -14.10 -8.45 -26.24
N LEU A 267 -14.71 -8.43 -27.42
CA LEU A 267 -14.03 -8.29 -28.70
C LEU A 267 -14.46 -6.97 -29.35
N SER A 268 -13.54 -6.01 -29.39
CA SER A 268 -13.73 -4.74 -30.08
C SER A 268 -13.39 -4.90 -31.56
N GLY A 269 -14.16 -4.28 -32.46
CA GLY A 269 -13.99 -4.46 -33.90
C GLY A 269 -15.18 -3.99 -34.74
N GLU A 270 -15.16 -4.28 -36.04
CA GLU A 270 -16.33 -4.07 -36.91
C GLU A 270 -17.49 -4.95 -36.42
N GLY A 271 -18.56 -4.34 -35.89
CA GLY A 271 -19.75 -5.03 -35.40
C GLY A 271 -19.84 -5.23 -33.89
N GLY A 272 -18.79 -4.92 -33.11
CA GLY A 272 -18.79 -4.84 -31.64
C GLY A 272 -19.39 -6.06 -30.93
N HIS A 273 -18.58 -7.09 -30.62
CA HIS A 273 -19.09 -8.37 -30.14
C HIS A 273 -18.69 -8.66 -28.68
N ILE A 274 -19.68 -8.86 -27.81
CA ILE A 274 -19.48 -9.41 -26.47
C ILE A 274 -19.75 -10.92 -26.54
N ILE A 275 -18.74 -11.75 -26.31
CA ILE A 275 -18.87 -13.21 -26.34
C ILE A 275 -18.73 -13.76 -24.92
N HIS A 276 -19.87 -14.14 -24.35
CA HIS A 276 -19.95 -14.90 -23.10
C HIS A 276 -19.99 -16.40 -23.42
N GLN A 277 -19.26 -17.23 -22.68
CA GLN A 277 -19.40 -18.68 -22.80
C GLN A 277 -20.77 -19.10 -22.25
N GLY A 278 -21.77 -19.32 -23.12
CA GLY A 278 -22.96 -20.10 -22.77
C GLY A 278 -24.33 -19.41 -22.83
N SER A 279 -24.46 -18.08 -22.75
CA SER A 279 -25.71 -17.37 -23.09
C SER A 279 -25.61 -15.83 -23.19
N LYS A 280 -26.45 -15.25 -24.07
CA LYS A 280 -26.73 -13.83 -24.35
C LYS A 280 -25.55 -12.86 -24.49
N SER A 281 -25.33 -12.43 -25.74
CA SER A 281 -24.72 -11.14 -26.08
C SER A 281 -25.33 -10.00 -25.27
N LEU A 282 -24.51 -9.26 -24.54
CA LEU A 282 -24.88 -7.96 -23.98
C LEU A 282 -25.13 -6.98 -25.16
N PRO A 283 -26.29 -6.29 -25.22
CA PRO A 283 -26.62 -5.39 -26.31
C PRO A 283 -25.92 -4.03 -26.13
N LEU A 284 -24.59 -4.01 -26.15
CA LEU A 284 -23.81 -2.79 -26.30
C LEU A 284 -23.30 -2.75 -27.73
N SER A 285 -23.82 -1.83 -28.53
CA SER A 285 -23.22 -1.53 -29.84
C SER A 285 -21.89 -0.82 -29.59
N LEU A 286 -20.80 -1.57 -29.68
CA LEU A 286 -19.43 -1.08 -29.54
C LEU A 286 -18.88 -0.57 -30.89
N GLU A 287 -19.75 -0.13 -31.80
CA GLU A 287 -19.32 0.38 -33.10
C GLU A 287 -18.37 1.58 -32.91
N ASN A 288 -17.16 1.46 -33.47
CA ASN A 288 -16.08 2.47 -33.42
C ASN A 288 -15.54 2.79 -32.01
N THR A 289 -15.65 1.87 -31.05
CA THR A 289 -14.91 1.98 -29.78
C THR A 289 -13.48 1.50 -29.96
N GLY A 290 -12.53 2.29 -29.49
CA GLY A 290 -11.09 2.00 -29.60
C GLY A 290 -10.53 1.27 -28.39
N VAL A 291 -11.08 1.56 -27.20
CA VAL A 291 -10.55 1.11 -25.91
C VAL A 291 -11.69 0.70 -24.99
N VAL A 292 -11.47 -0.40 -24.29
CA VAL A 292 -12.37 -0.94 -23.26
C VAL A 292 -11.55 -1.09 -21.99
N LEU A 293 -12.04 -0.52 -20.89
CA LEU A 293 -11.45 -0.59 -19.57
C LEU A 293 -12.48 -1.13 -18.58
N TRP A 294 -12.00 -1.87 -17.59
CA TRP A 294 -12.82 -2.54 -16.58
C TRP A 294 -12.31 -2.16 -15.19
N GLY A 295 -13.22 -1.83 -14.29
CA GLY A 295 -12.90 -1.55 -12.89
C GLY A 295 -14.14 -1.17 -12.10
N ASP A 296 -14.12 -1.37 -10.79
CA ASP A 296 -15.16 -0.88 -9.89
C ASP A 296 -14.93 0.62 -9.65
N VAL A 297 -15.63 1.47 -10.40
CA VAL A 297 -15.36 2.92 -10.42
C VAL A 297 -16.23 3.66 -9.39
N ASN A 298 -17.33 3.06 -8.96
CA ASN A 298 -18.24 3.64 -7.97
C ASN A 298 -18.14 2.99 -6.58
N ASP A 299 -17.18 2.08 -6.37
CA ASP A 299 -16.95 1.32 -5.13
C ASP A 299 -18.18 0.52 -4.66
N ASP A 300 -18.99 0.00 -5.58
CA ASP A 300 -20.17 -0.80 -5.24
C ASP A 300 -19.90 -2.32 -5.19
N GLY A 301 -18.68 -2.73 -5.54
CA GLY A 301 -18.22 -4.10 -5.57
C GLY A 301 -18.48 -4.83 -6.90
N ALA A 302 -19.12 -4.19 -7.87
CA ALA A 302 -19.30 -4.70 -9.21
C ALA A 302 -18.29 -4.08 -10.19
N VAL A 303 -17.92 -4.83 -11.23
CA VAL A 303 -16.99 -4.33 -12.25
C VAL A 303 -17.75 -3.49 -13.28
N ASP A 304 -17.42 -2.21 -13.37
CA ASP A 304 -17.96 -1.28 -14.34
C ASP A 304 -17.20 -1.30 -15.67
N LEU A 305 -17.84 -0.76 -16.71
CA LEU A 305 -17.28 -0.66 -18.06
C LEU A 305 -17.02 0.80 -18.42
N VAL A 306 -15.77 1.13 -18.74
CA VAL A 306 -15.40 2.42 -19.34
C VAL A 306 -15.01 2.21 -20.80
N LEU A 307 -15.68 2.93 -21.69
CA LEU A 307 -15.44 2.92 -23.12
C LEU A 307 -14.81 4.21 -23.57
N CYS A 308 -13.86 4.11 -24.49
CA CYS A 308 -13.19 5.24 -25.10
C CYS A 308 -13.08 5.02 -26.62
N GLY A 309 -13.43 6.03 -27.42
CA GLY A 309 -13.40 5.96 -28.88
C GLY A 309 -13.63 7.31 -29.57
N GLU A 310 -14.11 7.27 -30.82
CA GLU A 310 -14.27 8.49 -31.64
C GLU A 310 -15.32 9.47 -31.09
N ALA A 311 -16.35 8.96 -30.42
CA ALA A 311 -17.45 9.77 -29.89
C ALA A 311 -17.14 10.40 -28.53
N GLY A 312 -16.09 9.94 -27.84
CA GLY A 312 -15.80 10.35 -26.47
C GLY A 312 -15.41 9.19 -25.56
N SER A 313 -15.46 9.47 -24.26
CA SER A 313 -15.31 8.50 -23.18
C SER A 313 -16.58 8.44 -22.34
N TYR A 314 -17.02 7.22 -22.02
CA TYR A 314 -18.28 6.94 -21.32
C TYR A 314 -18.10 5.85 -20.29
N ILE A 315 -18.81 5.95 -19.18
CA ILE A 315 -18.91 4.90 -18.17
C ILE A 315 -20.29 4.27 -18.14
N TYR A 316 -20.33 2.95 -17.99
CA TYR A 316 -21.52 2.14 -17.82
C TYR A 316 -21.39 1.41 -16.49
N TYR A 317 -22.25 1.80 -15.54
CA TYR A 317 -22.30 1.13 -14.25
C TYR A 317 -22.99 -0.23 -14.38
N GLN A 318 -22.39 -1.23 -13.73
CA GLN A 318 -22.94 -2.57 -13.67
C GLN A 318 -23.99 -2.65 -12.55
N GLN A 319 -25.09 -3.35 -12.82
CA GLN A 319 -26.03 -3.77 -11.79
C GLN A 319 -26.57 -5.16 -12.10
N ASP A 320 -26.32 -6.13 -11.21
CA ASP A 320 -26.78 -7.52 -11.32
C ASP A 320 -26.36 -8.20 -12.66
N GLY A 321 -25.15 -7.92 -13.15
CA GLY A 321 -24.61 -8.46 -14.40
C GLY A 321 -25.09 -7.76 -15.68
N GLU A 322 -25.89 -6.70 -15.54
CA GLU A 322 -26.36 -5.88 -16.66
C GLU A 322 -25.78 -4.45 -16.58
N PHE A 323 -25.54 -3.83 -17.74
CA PHE A 323 -25.03 -2.46 -17.81
C PHE A 323 -26.16 -1.45 -18.04
N GLY A 324 -26.15 -0.39 -17.22
CA GLY A 324 -27.13 0.70 -17.28
C GLY A 324 -26.91 1.68 -18.43
N GLN A 325 -27.46 2.90 -18.27
CA GLN A 325 -27.25 3.99 -19.22
C GLN A 325 -25.83 4.57 -19.09
N ALA A 326 -25.22 4.88 -20.23
CA ALA A 326 -23.93 5.55 -20.31
C ALA A 326 -23.95 6.92 -19.61
N THR A 327 -22.94 7.20 -18.80
CA THR A 327 -22.61 8.54 -18.29
C THR A 327 -21.40 9.06 -19.06
N THR A 328 -21.50 10.27 -19.60
CA THR A 328 -20.40 10.88 -20.36
C THR A 328 -19.30 11.36 -19.42
N LEU A 329 -18.09 10.86 -19.63
CA LEU A 329 -16.88 11.34 -18.96
C LEU A 329 -16.25 12.52 -19.72
N SER A 330 -16.15 12.36 -21.05
CA SER A 330 -15.59 13.39 -21.95
C SER A 330 -16.19 13.22 -23.35
N GLU A 331 -16.45 14.34 -24.04
CA GLU A 331 -16.85 14.33 -25.46
C GLU A 331 -15.64 14.33 -26.41
N GLN A 332 -14.42 14.28 -25.88
CA GLN A 332 -13.20 14.26 -26.69
C GLN A 332 -12.87 12.84 -27.13
N ALA A 333 -12.60 12.68 -28.44
CA ALA A 333 -12.17 11.41 -29.00
C ALA A 333 -10.88 10.93 -28.35
N CYS A 334 -10.76 9.62 -28.15
CA CYS A 334 -9.60 9.01 -27.53
C CYS A 334 -9.23 7.68 -28.21
N ALA A 335 -7.97 7.30 -28.06
CA ALA A 335 -7.31 6.18 -28.75
C ALA A 335 -6.67 5.18 -27.78
N ALA A 336 -6.32 5.60 -26.57
CA ALA A 336 -5.84 4.74 -25.48
C ALA A 336 -6.29 5.31 -24.13
N GLY A 337 -6.36 4.47 -23.11
CA GLY A 337 -6.69 4.88 -21.74
C GLY A 337 -6.35 3.82 -20.71
N ALA A 338 -6.45 4.20 -19.44
CA ALA A 338 -6.26 3.32 -18.29
C ALA A 338 -7.14 3.77 -17.11
N LEU A 339 -7.50 2.81 -16.27
CA LEU A 339 -8.09 3.02 -14.96
C LEU A 339 -7.02 2.77 -13.89
N PHE A 340 -6.89 3.70 -12.96
CA PHE A 340 -5.99 3.57 -11.83
C PHE A 340 -6.34 4.60 -10.76
N ASP A 341 -5.93 4.34 -9.53
CA ASP A 341 -6.04 5.28 -8.42
C ASP A 341 -4.86 6.27 -8.51
N ALA A 342 -5.10 7.48 -9.03
CA ALA A 342 -4.03 8.39 -9.39
C ALA A 342 -3.44 9.15 -8.19
N ASP A 343 -4.16 9.18 -7.07
CA ASP A 343 -3.75 9.88 -5.84
C ASP A 343 -3.76 9.02 -4.58
N HIS A 344 -4.01 7.72 -4.75
CA HIS A 344 -4.11 6.70 -3.71
C HIS A 344 -5.14 7.06 -2.63
N ASP A 345 -6.23 7.69 -3.01
CA ASP A 345 -7.34 7.88 -2.09
C ASP A 345 -8.27 6.64 -2.07
N GLY A 346 -8.12 5.71 -3.00
CA GLY A 346 -8.82 4.44 -3.06
C GLY A 346 -9.98 4.38 -4.05
N ASP A 347 -10.22 5.40 -4.88
CA ASP A 347 -11.15 5.30 -6.01
C ASP A 347 -10.44 5.34 -7.37
N LEU A 348 -11.06 4.73 -8.38
CA LEU A 348 -10.47 4.67 -9.71
C LEU A 348 -10.70 5.97 -10.50
N ASP A 349 -9.61 6.54 -10.97
CA ASP A 349 -9.58 7.63 -11.94
C ASP A 349 -9.44 7.09 -13.37
N VAL A 350 -9.74 7.96 -14.34
CA VAL A 350 -9.63 7.61 -15.76
C VAL A 350 -8.62 8.51 -16.44
N THR A 351 -7.56 7.94 -17.02
CA THR A 351 -6.71 8.66 -17.97
C THR A 351 -6.97 8.19 -19.39
N VAL A 352 -7.05 9.14 -20.32
CA VAL A 352 -7.21 8.85 -21.75
C VAL A 352 -6.28 9.74 -22.57
N THR A 353 -5.88 9.25 -23.74
CA THR A 353 -5.15 10.03 -24.74
C THR A 353 -5.81 9.90 -26.10
N GLY A 354 -5.81 10.98 -26.87
CA GLY A 354 -6.48 11.05 -28.17
C GLY A 354 -5.99 12.20 -29.04
N PRO A 355 -6.64 12.43 -30.19
CA PRO A 355 -6.27 13.52 -31.12
C PRO A 355 -6.26 14.91 -30.48
N ALA A 356 -7.03 15.12 -29.41
CA ALA A 356 -7.09 16.37 -28.66
C ALA A 356 -6.01 16.51 -27.57
N GLY A 357 -5.19 15.47 -27.35
CA GLY A 357 -4.22 15.38 -26.26
C GLY A 357 -4.66 14.37 -25.19
N ASN A 358 -4.13 14.53 -23.98
CA ASN A 358 -4.38 13.67 -22.84
C ASN A 358 -5.36 14.32 -21.86
N GLN A 359 -6.13 13.47 -21.17
CA GLN A 359 -6.98 13.85 -20.06
C GLN A 359 -6.67 12.93 -18.87
N LEU A 360 -6.79 13.49 -17.67
CA LEU A 360 -6.77 12.75 -16.41
C LEU A 360 -8.02 13.19 -15.66
N LEU A 361 -9.03 12.33 -15.70
CA LEU A 361 -10.36 12.53 -15.18
C LEU A 361 -10.38 12.01 -13.75
N SER A 362 -10.21 12.93 -12.81
CA SER A 362 -10.28 12.69 -11.38
C SER A 362 -11.71 12.41 -10.96
N ASN A 363 -11.95 11.29 -10.31
CA ASN A 363 -13.23 10.91 -9.75
C ASN A 363 -13.46 11.69 -8.44
N ASN A 364 -14.63 12.34 -8.31
CA ASN A 364 -14.96 13.14 -7.12
C ASN A 364 -15.79 12.34 -6.09
N ARG A 365 -16.01 11.04 -6.31
CA ARG A 365 -16.85 10.14 -5.51
C ARG A 365 -18.31 10.55 -5.33
N ASP A 366 -18.78 11.47 -6.17
CA ASP A 366 -20.18 11.92 -6.22
C ASP A 366 -20.85 11.61 -7.56
N GLY A 367 -20.22 10.73 -8.35
CA GLY A 367 -20.63 10.38 -9.71
C GLY A 367 -20.18 11.39 -10.76
N THR A 368 -19.37 12.39 -10.39
CA THR A 368 -18.80 13.36 -11.33
C THR A 368 -17.30 13.22 -11.46
N PHE A 369 -16.78 13.58 -12.64
CA PHE A 369 -15.36 13.57 -12.95
C PHE A 369 -14.88 14.97 -13.32
N ARG A 370 -13.62 15.26 -13.00
CA ARG A 370 -12.97 16.53 -13.33
C ARG A 370 -11.67 16.27 -14.08
N ASP A 371 -11.53 16.87 -15.26
CA ASP A 371 -10.26 16.87 -15.97
C ASP A 371 -9.24 17.79 -15.27
N ILE A 372 -8.15 17.19 -14.81
CA ILE A 372 -7.06 17.87 -14.12
C ILE A 372 -5.76 17.87 -14.93
N ALA A 373 -5.74 17.26 -16.12
CA ALA A 373 -4.53 17.18 -16.94
C ALA A 373 -3.91 18.54 -17.28
N PRO A 374 -4.69 19.62 -17.57
CA PRO A 374 -4.12 20.94 -17.81
C PRO A 374 -3.35 21.52 -16.61
N GLN A 375 -3.86 21.30 -15.39
CA GLN A 375 -3.29 21.80 -14.14
C GLN A 375 -1.98 21.09 -13.81
N MET A 376 -1.87 19.82 -14.20
CA MET A 376 -0.71 18.97 -13.94
C MET A 376 0.30 18.93 -15.09
N GLY A 377 0.07 19.69 -16.16
CA GLY A 377 0.95 19.66 -17.34
C GLY A 377 0.91 18.32 -18.09
N LEU A 378 -0.13 17.52 -17.87
CA LEU A 378 -0.35 16.22 -18.50
C LEU A 378 -1.04 16.32 -19.87
N ALA A 379 -1.70 17.44 -20.18
CA ALA A 379 -2.48 17.60 -21.42
C ALA A 379 -1.69 17.18 -22.67
N GLY A 380 -0.37 17.45 -22.69
CA GLY A 380 0.61 16.77 -23.54
C GLY A 380 0.31 16.77 -25.05
N GLU A 381 1.06 15.94 -25.78
CA GLU A 381 0.80 15.67 -27.21
C GLU A 381 -0.03 14.39 -27.35
N PRO A 382 -0.85 14.26 -28.42
CA PRO A 382 -1.61 13.06 -28.72
C PRO A 382 -0.80 11.76 -28.70
N GLY A 383 -1.29 10.78 -27.96
CA GLY A 383 -0.80 9.42 -27.91
C GLY A 383 -1.68 8.44 -28.68
N HIS A 384 -1.12 7.26 -28.96
CA HIS A 384 -1.85 6.11 -29.50
C HIS A 384 -1.80 4.89 -28.56
N GLN A 385 -0.93 4.92 -27.55
CA GLN A 385 -0.88 3.92 -26.49
C GLN A 385 -0.54 4.61 -25.17
N LEU A 386 -1.11 4.09 -24.09
CA LEU A 386 -0.96 4.61 -22.74
C LEU A 386 -0.61 3.42 -21.82
N LEU A 387 0.34 3.64 -20.91
CA LEU A 387 0.70 2.70 -19.86
C LEU A 387 0.75 3.44 -18.53
N VAL A 388 0.23 2.80 -17.50
CA VAL A 388 0.31 3.25 -16.13
C VAL A 388 1.10 2.20 -15.35
N ALA A 389 2.19 2.61 -14.71
CA ALA A 389 3.08 1.71 -13.97
C ALA A 389 3.96 2.49 -13.00
N ASP A 390 4.36 1.86 -11.89
CA ASP A 390 5.35 2.38 -10.95
C ASP A 390 6.77 2.19 -11.53
N LEU A 391 7.36 3.25 -12.11
CA LEU A 391 8.62 3.13 -12.87
C LEU A 391 9.87 3.28 -12.00
N ASP A 392 9.80 3.97 -10.86
CA ASP A 392 10.92 4.08 -9.90
C ASP A 392 10.74 3.27 -8.61
N ALA A 393 9.71 2.41 -8.56
CA ALA A 393 9.42 1.55 -7.43
C ALA A 393 9.16 2.33 -6.14
N ASP A 394 8.62 3.53 -6.26
CA ASP A 394 8.29 4.37 -5.13
C ASP A 394 6.84 4.12 -4.67
N ARG A 395 6.04 3.35 -5.40
CA ARG A 395 4.65 2.91 -5.12
C ARG A 395 3.57 3.87 -5.58
N ASP A 396 3.90 4.93 -6.32
CA ASP A 396 2.90 5.59 -7.15
C ASP A 396 2.96 5.16 -8.61
N LEU A 397 1.81 5.28 -9.24
CA LEU A 397 1.65 4.93 -10.63
C LEU A 397 1.99 6.14 -11.51
N ASP A 398 3.03 5.97 -12.33
CA ASP A 398 3.46 6.93 -13.34
C ASP A 398 2.70 6.74 -14.65
N ILE A 399 2.71 7.78 -15.50
CA ILE A 399 2.03 7.76 -16.80
C ILE A 399 3.04 7.79 -17.93
N VAL A 400 2.94 6.82 -18.85
CA VAL A 400 3.66 6.79 -20.12
C VAL A 400 2.66 6.90 -21.26
N VAL A 401 2.82 7.92 -22.09
CA VAL A 401 2.07 8.10 -23.34
C VAL A 401 3.00 7.92 -24.52
N LEU A 402 2.70 6.94 -25.36
CA LEU A 402 3.40 6.67 -26.60
C LEU A 402 2.74 7.45 -27.74
N GLY A 403 3.45 8.44 -28.26
CA GLY A 403 2.99 9.29 -29.36
C GLY A 403 3.65 8.93 -30.69
N ALA A 404 3.08 9.42 -31.79
CA ALA A 404 3.62 9.13 -33.13
C ALA A 404 4.99 9.79 -33.40
N GLN A 405 5.25 10.94 -32.77
CA GLN A 405 6.47 11.73 -32.94
C GLN A 405 7.30 11.82 -31.67
N LYS A 406 6.63 11.81 -30.51
CA LYS A 406 7.25 12.01 -29.21
C LYS A 406 6.54 11.12 -28.18
N ASN A 407 7.31 10.43 -27.35
CA ASN A 407 6.79 9.79 -26.16
C ASN A 407 6.82 10.81 -25.01
N ASN A 408 5.88 10.70 -24.07
CA ASN A 408 5.89 11.52 -22.88
C ASN A 408 5.79 10.60 -21.68
N VAL A 409 6.61 10.87 -20.66
CA VAL A 409 6.62 10.12 -19.42
C VAL A 409 6.51 11.13 -18.30
N TRP A 410 5.55 10.90 -17.42
CA TRP A 410 5.35 11.72 -16.25
C TRP A 410 5.47 10.86 -15.01
N ARG A 411 6.36 11.31 -14.12
CA ARG A 411 6.48 10.77 -12.78
C ARG A 411 5.38 11.36 -11.91
N ASN A 412 4.62 10.52 -11.22
CA ASN A 412 3.72 10.97 -10.17
C ASN A 412 4.56 11.30 -8.91
N ASP A 413 4.01 12.08 -8.00
CA ASP A 413 4.62 12.35 -6.69
C ASP A 413 3.70 11.95 -5.54
N ARG A 414 2.77 11.02 -5.81
CA ARG A 414 1.66 10.55 -4.93
C ARG A 414 0.59 11.57 -4.61
N THR A 415 0.67 12.74 -5.21
CA THR A 415 -0.06 13.90 -4.70
C THR A 415 -0.65 14.75 -5.80
N TRP A 416 -1.13 14.07 -6.84
CA TRP A 416 -1.68 14.63 -8.06
C TRP A 416 -0.70 15.43 -8.90
N GLN A 417 0.58 15.57 -8.54
CA GLN A 417 1.51 16.28 -9.41
C GLN A 417 2.28 15.31 -10.27
N TYR A 418 2.27 15.66 -11.54
CA TYR A 418 2.99 14.94 -12.56
C TYR A 418 4.10 15.82 -13.07
N GLN A 419 5.32 15.32 -13.01
CA GLN A 419 6.49 16.01 -13.53
C GLN A 419 7.06 15.21 -14.69
N VAL A 420 7.58 15.90 -15.71
CA VAL A 420 8.26 15.22 -16.80
C VAL A 420 9.41 14.42 -16.20
N TYR A 421 9.47 13.13 -16.53
CA TYR A 421 10.42 12.19 -15.96
C TYR A 421 11.85 12.56 -16.42
N PRO A 422 12.70 13.16 -15.56
CA PRO A 422 13.97 13.77 -16.00
C PRO A 422 14.95 12.74 -16.57
N GLU A 423 14.99 11.55 -15.99
CA GLU A 423 15.89 10.47 -16.38
C GLU A 423 15.48 9.78 -17.69
N LEU A 424 14.26 10.05 -18.19
CA LEU A 424 13.69 9.44 -19.39
C LEU A 424 13.45 10.46 -20.53
N GLU A 425 14.06 11.64 -20.48
CA GLU A 425 13.96 12.64 -21.56
C GLU A 425 14.37 12.06 -22.93
N ASP A 426 15.40 11.21 -22.96
CA ASP A 426 15.88 10.55 -24.18
C ASP A 426 14.82 9.59 -24.78
N PHE A 427 14.03 8.93 -23.93
CA PHE A 427 12.92 8.08 -24.38
C PHE A 427 11.85 8.90 -25.09
N GLY A 428 11.65 10.15 -24.67
CA GLY A 428 10.71 11.06 -25.29
C GLY A 428 10.97 11.31 -26.77
N GLY A 429 12.24 11.34 -27.19
CA GLY A 429 12.63 11.50 -28.60
C GLY A 429 12.83 10.19 -29.39
N THR A 430 12.65 9.03 -28.74
CA THR A 430 12.97 7.75 -29.35
C THR A 430 11.81 7.23 -30.20
N ALA A 431 12.06 7.04 -31.50
CA ALA A 431 11.11 6.36 -32.37
C ALA A 431 10.89 4.91 -31.89
N LEU A 432 9.63 4.52 -31.70
CA LEU A 432 9.25 3.14 -31.39
C LEU A 432 9.81 2.19 -32.45
N ARG A 433 10.88 1.47 -32.12
CA ARG A 433 11.35 0.33 -32.88
C ARG A 433 10.81 -0.90 -32.18
N ALA A 434 9.81 -1.55 -32.79
CA ALA A 434 9.37 -2.85 -32.32
C ALA A 434 10.59 -3.80 -32.25
N ALA A 435 10.93 -4.24 -31.05
CA ALA A 435 11.80 -5.39 -30.86
C ALA A 435 10.93 -6.63 -31.06
N THR A 436 10.94 -7.18 -32.28
CA THR A 436 10.40 -8.53 -32.48
C THR A 436 11.47 -9.50 -31.98
N SER A 437 11.11 -10.40 -31.05
CA SER A 437 11.95 -11.56 -30.80
C SER A 437 11.93 -12.40 -32.08
N ALA A 438 13.12 -12.66 -32.62
CA ALA A 438 13.30 -13.53 -33.78
C ALA A 438 13.27 -15.01 -33.36
#